data_AF-W7YB67-F1
#
_entry.id   AF-W7YB67-F1
#
_cell.length_a   1.000
_cell.length_b   1.000
_cell.length_c   1.000
_cell.angle_alpha   90.00
_cell.angle_beta   90.00
_cell.angle_gamma   90.00
#
_symmetry.space_group_name_H-M   'P 1'
#
loop_
_entity.id
_entity.type
_entity.pdbx_description
1 polymer ?
#
loop_
_entity_poly.entity_id
_entity_poly.type
_entity_poly.pdbx_seq_one_letter_code
_entity_poly.pdbx_strand_id
1 'polypeptide(L)' 'MMLEYCKIVLNGVHEDKKLFRKELIKSIAWLKAEEQNEFISWVKNNFQDQHADVIDEILNTKYNFAS' A
#
# COMPACT_ATOMS: atom_id res chain seq x y z
N MET A 1 -16.73 -2.33 0.84
CA MET A 1 -15.91 -1.82 1.96
C MET A 1 -14.68 -1.12 1.37
N MET A 2 -14.10 -0.16 2.10
CA MET A 2 -13.06 0.74 1.58
C MET A 2 -11.78 0.00 1.17
N LEU A 3 -11.48 -1.10 1.86
CA LEU A 3 -10.36 -1.99 1.56
C LEU A 3 -10.36 -2.54 0.13
N GLU A 4 -11.47 -3.17 -0.29
CA GLU A 4 -11.58 -3.75 -1.64
C GLU A 4 -11.49 -2.68 -2.73
N TYR A 5 -12.07 -1.50 -2.49
CA TYR A 5 -11.93 -0.36 -3.40
C TYR A 5 -10.47 0.07 -3.55
N CYS A 6 -9.72 0.16 -2.44
CA CYS A 6 -8.30 0.49 -2.47
C CYS A 6 -7.49 -0.56 -3.26
N LYS A 7 -7.77 -1.87 -3.08
CA LYS A 7 -7.10 -2.94 -3.84
C LYS A 7 -7.38 -2.83 -5.35
N ILE A 8 -8.63 -2.54 -5.73
CA ILE A 8 -9.03 -2.35 -7.14
C ILE A 8 -8.28 -1.16 -7.75
N VAL A 9 -8.27 -0.01 -7.06
CA VAL A 9 -7.56 1.19 -7.54
C VAL A 9 -6.07 0.91 -7.69
N LEU A 10 -5.41 0.33 -6.67
CA LEU A 10 -3.98 0.03 -6.73
C LEU A 10 -3.62 -0.89 -7.89
N ASN A 11 -4.40 -1.95 -8.11
CA ASN A 11 -4.24 -2.84 -9.27
C ASN A 11 -4.40 -2.08 -10.60
N GLY A 12 -5.33 -1.13 -10.69
CA GLY A 12 -5.53 -0.36 -11.92
C GLY A 12 -4.41 0.63 -12.24
N VAL A 13 -3.58 1.00 -11.25
CA VAL A 13 -2.55 2.04 -11.41
C VAL A 13 -1.11 1.54 -11.23
N HIS A 14 -0.90 0.25 -10.93
CA HIS A 14 0.41 -0.29 -10.57
C HIS A 14 1.47 -0.15 -11.68
N GLU A 15 1.09 -0.05 -12.95
CA GLU A 15 2.04 0.15 -14.05
C GLU A 15 2.63 1.58 -14.08
N ASP A 16 1.93 2.56 -13.51
CA ASP A 16 2.45 3.93 -13.34
C ASP A 16 2.95 4.10 -11.90
N LYS A 17 4.27 4.02 -11.73
CA LYS A 17 4.94 4.16 -10.42
C LYS A 17 4.55 5.43 -9.64
N LYS A 18 4.35 6.57 -10.32
CA LYS A 18 3.97 7.83 -9.64
C LYS A 18 2.53 7.77 -9.16
N LEU A 19 1.64 7.20 -9.97
CA LEU A 19 0.24 7.03 -9.62
C LEU A 19 0.05 5.97 -8.53
N PHE A 20 0.75 4.84 -8.63
CA PHE A 20 0.82 3.81 -7.60
C PHE A 20 1.20 4.38 -6.24
N ARG A 21 2.29 5.17 -6.19
CA ARG A 21 2.72 5.86 -4.96
C ARG A 21 1.61 6.75 -4.39
N LYS A 22 0.98 7.56 -5.23
CA LYS A 22 -0.07 8.51 -4.82
C LYS A 22 -1.29 7.79 -4.26
N GLU A 23 -1.76 6.74 -4.93
CA GLU A 23 -2.92 5.98 -4.49
C GLU A 23 -2.60 5.12 -3.25
N LEU A 24 -1.39 4.58 -3.13
CA LEU A 24 -0.96 3.85 -1.93
C LEU A 24 -1.00 4.73 -0.67
N ILE A 25 -0.50 5.97 -0.75
CA ILE A 25 -0.57 6.94 0.37
C ILE A 25 -2.03 7.24 0.74
N LYS A 26 -2.91 7.46 -0.25
CA LYS A 26 -4.33 7.72 -0.02
C LYS A 26 -5.03 6.54 0.63
N SER A 27 -4.80 5.32 0.12
CA SER A 27 -5.39 4.10 0.67
C SER A 27 -5.04 3.93 2.14
N ILE A 28 -3.77 4.08 2.51
CA ILE A 28 -3.34 4.00 3.92
C ILE A 28 -4.02 5.08 4.78
N ALA A 29 -4.18 6.30 4.25
CA ALA A 29 -4.85 7.38 4.99
C ALA A 29 -6.37 7.18 5.15
N TRP A 30 -7.02 6.48 4.22
CA TRP A 30 -8.46 6.25 4.22
C TRP A 30 -8.92 5.02 4.98
N LEU A 31 -8.07 4.00 5.08
CA LEU A 31 -8.38 2.75 5.75
C LEU A 31 -8.28 2.87 7.26
N LYS A 32 -9.14 2.17 7.99
CA LYS A 32 -9.02 2.02 9.45
C LYS A 32 -7.83 1.13 9.80
N ALA A 33 -7.33 1.23 11.03
CA ALA A 33 -6.19 0.43 11.50
C ALA A 33 -6.38 -1.09 11.30
N GLU A 34 -7.60 -1.59 11.51
CA GLU A 34 -7.98 -3.00 11.25
C GLU A 34 -7.81 -3.39 9.77
N GLU A 35 -8.23 -2.53 8.84
CA GLU A 35 -8.12 -2.75 7.39
C GLU A 35 -6.69 -2.51 6.87
N GLN A 36 -5.95 -1.59 7.50
CA GLN A 36 -4.58 -1.24 7.08
C GLN A 36 -3.64 -2.44 7.15
N ASN A 37 -3.71 -3.25 8.21
CA ASN A 37 -2.83 -4.42 8.32
C ASN A 37 -3.07 -5.44 7.20
N GLU A 38 -4.35 -5.72 6.89
CA GLU A 38 -4.70 -6.60 5.77
C GLU A 38 -4.24 -6.00 4.44
N PHE A 39 -4.48 -4.70 4.23
CA PHE A 39 -4.07 -4.00 3.02
C PHE A 39 -2.55 -4.02 2.82
N ILE A 40 -1.77 -3.73 3.86
CA ILE A 40 -0.30 -3.71 3.81
C ILE A 40 0.24 -5.09 3.44
N SER A 41 -0.30 -6.15 4.06
CA SER A 41 0.08 -7.52 3.73
C SER A 41 -0.21 -7.83 2.26
N TRP A 42 -1.40 -7.46 1.79
CA TRP A 42 -1.78 -7.63 0.39
C TRP A 42 -0.88 -6.83 -0.56
N VAL A 43 -0.58 -5.57 -0.28
CA VAL A 43 0.32 -4.74 -1.12
C VAL A 43 1.71 -5.36 -1.23
N LYS A 44 2.29 -5.81 -0.11
CA LYS A 44 3.59 -6.49 -0.12
C LYS A 44 3.55 -7.77 -0.94
N ASN A 45 2.52 -8.61 -0.77
CA ASN A 45 2.43 -9.87 -1.50
C ASN A 45 2.24 -9.70 -3.03
N ASN A 46 1.65 -8.60 -3.50
CA ASN A 46 1.36 -8.40 -4.93
C ASN A 46 2.39 -7.52 -5.65
N PHE A 47 3.02 -6.58 -4.95
CA PHE A 47 3.80 -5.51 -5.59
C PHE A 47 5.23 -5.36 -5.06
N GLN A 48 5.65 -6.14 -4.04
CA GLN A 48 7.00 -6.00 -3.48
C GLN A 48 8.08 -6.19 -4.55
N ASP A 49 7.94 -7.15 -5.47
CA ASP A 49 8.95 -7.39 -6.50
C ASP A 49 9.10 -6.24 -7.50
N GLN A 50 8.04 -5.46 -7.73
CA GLN A 50 8.00 -4.39 -8.74
C GLN A 50 8.20 -2.99 -8.15
N HIS A 51 7.71 -2.77 -6.93
CA HIS A 51 7.61 -1.46 -6.28
C HIS A 51 8.22 -1.45 -4.88
N ALA A 52 9.20 -2.32 -4.61
CA ALA A 52 9.90 -2.42 -3.32
C ALA A 52 10.30 -1.04 -2.77
N ASP A 53 10.84 -0.15 -3.60
CA ASP A 53 11.31 1.17 -3.16
C ASP A 53 10.17 2.07 -2.69
N VAL A 54 9.03 2.04 -3.38
CA VAL A 54 7.84 2.83 -3.01
C VAL A 54 7.18 2.26 -1.77
N ILE A 55 7.10 0.93 -1.69
CA ILE A 55 6.50 0.21 -0.57
C ILE A 55 7.32 0.42 0.71
N ASP A 56 8.64 0.30 0.64
CA ASP A 56 9.53 0.51 1.77
C ASP A 56 9.45 1.97 2.26
N GLU A 57 9.49 2.93 1.34
CA GLU A 57 9.39 4.35 1.68
C GLU A 57 8.08 4.68 2.42
N ILE A 58 6.95 4.17 1.96
CA ILE A 58 5.64 4.53 2.53
C ILE A 58 5.32 3.67 3.76
N LEU A 59 5.61 2.38 3.73
CA LEU A 59 5.14 1.43 4.75
C LEU A 59 6.21 1.12 5.79
N ASN A 60 7.50 1.07 5.44
CA ASN A 60 8.55 0.73 6.42
C ASN A 60 9.08 1.96 7.19
N THR A 61 8.83 3.19 6.73
CA THR A 61 9.11 4.42 7.51
C THR A 61 8.33 4.50 8.83
N LYS A 62 7.23 3.74 9.00
CA LYS A 62 6.48 3.66 10.28
C LYS A 62 6.66 2.36 11.07
N TYR A 63 7.26 1.32 10.50
CA TYR A 63 7.31 -0.03 11.11
C TYR A 63 8.69 -0.43 11.68
N ASN A 64 9.70 0.44 11.65
CA ASN A 64 11.04 0.15 12.20
C ASN A 64 11.27 0.51 13.68
N PHE A 65 10.22 0.63 14.51
CA PHE A 65 10.36 0.86 15.97
C PHE A 65 9.87 -0.27 16.86
N ALA A 66 9.57 -1.44 16.31
CA ALA A 66 9.21 -2.61 17.10
C ALA A 66 9.95 -3.85 16.60
N SER A 67 11.25 -3.92 16.92
CA SER A 67 11.94 -5.19 17.13
C SER A 67 12.81 -5.08 18.37
#